data_AF-A0A453J1M9-F1
#
_entry.id   AF-A0A453J1M9-F1
#
_cell.length_a   1.000
_cell.length_b   1.000
_cell.length_c   1.000
_cell.angle_alpha   90.00
_cell.angle_beta   90.00
_cell.angle_gamma   90.00
#
_symmetry.space_group_name_H-M   'P 1'
#
loop_
_entity.id
_entity.type
_entity.pdbx_description
1 polymer ?
#
loop_
_entity_poly.entity_id
_entity_poly.type
_entity_poly.pdbx_seq_one_letter_code
_entity_poly.pdbx_strand_id
1 'polypeptide(L)'
;CADKWEEFAARVSGEWDGFGADFTVAGDPVELPANVVPDAYREWGVQVFDWQTQCPTLADPAAPGALHYRLVRLLPTVGCEADAATVHTSHQRHVSSATAFAYGGAGGSYVATWPKGPSAVLEVEHCICHPDNAEVRVRLVQTVALAKDAARLRGVKVFSEQWYGPYRNGDQLGGCALRESAFAAGERLPASEVVGQWESAARFSGALDPVTVSILLQHVPHSPSKKIAVRDTDMSGVQGKFAGLEPDHEPRRTARDGAGVVTLLPKQLWSSLKVSGGDGDGDDGDVVCEVGWLLGHGSAVTSTCVY
;
A
#
# COMPACT_ATOMS: atom_id res chain seq x y z
N CYS A 1 -20.58 -8.32 -9.86
CA CYS A 1 -19.50 -8.78 -8.94
C CYS A 1 -18.43 -9.63 -9.63
N ALA A 2 -18.76 -10.54 -10.55
CA ALA A 2 -17.74 -11.28 -11.35
C ALA A 2 -16.91 -10.35 -12.26
N ASP A 3 -17.58 -9.46 -13.00
CA ASP A 3 -16.91 -8.54 -13.94
C ASP A 3 -15.89 -7.61 -13.25
N LYS A 4 -16.23 -7.11 -12.05
CA LYS A 4 -15.32 -6.27 -11.23
C LYS A 4 -14.08 -7.03 -10.74
N TRP A 5 -14.20 -8.34 -10.46
CA TRP A 5 -13.06 -9.16 -10.08
C TRP A 5 -12.17 -9.48 -11.28
N GLU A 6 -12.75 -9.81 -12.43
CA GLU A 6 -12.00 -10.05 -13.66
C GLU A 6 -11.19 -8.81 -14.06
N GLU A 7 -11.79 -7.62 -14.00
CA GLU A 7 -11.09 -6.34 -14.21
C GLU A 7 -9.94 -6.14 -13.23
N PHE A 8 -10.19 -6.37 -11.94
CA PHE A 8 -9.14 -6.30 -10.92
C PHE A 8 -8.01 -7.29 -11.19
N ALA A 9 -8.37 -8.54 -11.51
CA ALA A 9 -7.43 -9.61 -11.77
C ALA A 9 -6.53 -9.30 -12.97
N ALA A 10 -7.11 -8.76 -14.04
CA ALA A 10 -6.38 -8.29 -15.21
C ALA A 10 -5.42 -7.13 -14.88
N ARG A 11 -5.81 -6.22 -13.98
CA ARG A 11 -5.01 -5.05 -13.58
C ARG A 11 -3.87 -5.39 -12.63
N VAL A 12 -4.12 -6.27 -11.66
CA VAL A 12 -3.15 -6.55 -10.59
C VAL A 12 -2.11 -7.61 -11.00
N SER A 13 -2.45 -8.46 -11.97
CA SER A 13 -1.59 -9.58 -12.39
C SER A 13 -0.44 -9.13 -13.27
N GLY A 14 0.74 -9.68 -13.01
CA GLY A 14 1.96 -9.35 -13.75
C GLY A 14 3.24 -9.56 -12.95
N GLU A 15 4.35 -9.35 -13.62
CA GLU A 15 5.65 -9.12 -13.00
C GLU A 15 5.74 -7.66 -12.60
N TRP A 16 6.04 -7.42 -11.32
CA TRP A 16 6.19 -6.08 -10.76
C TRP A 16 7.58 -5.95 -10.18
N ASP A 17 8.39 -5.09 -10.76
CA ASP A 17 9.78 -4.88 -10.32
C ASP A 17 9.93 -3.49 -9.70
N GLY A 18 10.85 -3.33 -8.75
CA GLY A 18 11.07 -2.03 -8.13
C GLY A 18 11.97 -2.08 -6.91
N PHE A 19 11.68 -1.19 -5.97
CA PHE A 19 12.43 -1.07 -4.72
C PHE A 19 11.51 -1.16 -3.52
N GLY A 20 12.03 -1.71 -2.43
CA GLY A 20 11.33 -1.79 -1.14
C GLY A 20 12.22 -1.34 0.02
N ALA A 21 11.68 -0.53 0.92
CA ALA A 21 12.40 -0.04 2.08
C ALA A 21 11.52 -0.05 3.34
N ASP A 22 12.18 -0.20 4.49
CA ASP A 22 11.54 -0.16 5.79
C ASP A 22 11.78 1.22 6.43
N PHE A 23 10.77 1.75 7.13
CA PHE A 23 10.79 3.06 7.77
C PHE A 23 10.34 2.97 9.23
N THR A 24 10.94 3.81 10.07
CA THR A 24 10.50 4.03 11.44
C THR A 24 9.14 4.73 11.46
N VAL A 25 8.52 4.81 12.63
CA VAL A 25 7.28 5.59 12.84
C VAL A 25 7.48 7.08 12.54
N ALA A 26 8.69 7.61 12.72
CA ALA A 26 9.04 8.99 12.40
C ALA A 26 9.30 9.21 10.90
N GLY A 27 9.31 8.15 10.09
CA GLY A 27 9.56 8.20 8.66
C GLY A 27 11.05 8.23 8.31
N ASP A 28 11.93 7.86 9.23
CA ASP A 28 13.35 7.69 8.93
C ASP A 28 13.56 6.32 8.25
N PRO A 29 14.35 6.25 7.16
CA PRO A 29 14.65 4.98 6.51
C PRO A 29 15.52 4.10 7.42
N VAL A 30 15.26 2.81 7.41
CA VAL A 30 16.02 1.81 8.17
C VAL A 30 17.10 1.22 7.26
N GLU A 31 18.37 1.37 7.65
CA GLU A 31 19.49 0.84 6.88
C GLU A 31 19.44 -0.70 6.81
N LEU A 32 19.86 -1.24 5.66
CA LEU A 32 19.95 -2.68 5.48
C LEU A 32 21.00 -3.28 6.44
N PRO A 33 20.77 -4.50 6.96
CA PRO A 33 21.73 -5.16 7.84
C PRO A 33 23.11 -5.27 7.21
N ALA A 34 24.17 -5.03 7.99
CA ALA A 34 25.54 -5.08 7.47
C ALA A 34 25.82 -6.41 6.74
N ASN A 35 25.35 -7.55 7.26
CA ASN A 35 25.60 -8.86 6.66
C ASN A 35 24.99 -9.09 5.26
N VAL A 36 24.19 -8.15 4.73
CA VAL A 36 23.58 -8.24 3.39
C VAL A 36 24.12 -7.18 2.43
N VAL A 37 24.84 -6.18 2.95
CA VAL A 37 25.40 -5.08 2.16
C VAL A 37 26.85 -5.42 1.79
N PRO A 38 27.24 -5.38 0.50
CA PRO A 38 28.62 -5.58 0.08
C PRO A 38 29.61 -4.63 0.79
N ASP A 39 30.81 -5.13 1.12
CA ASP A 39 31.83 -4.38 1.85
C ASP A 39 32.22 -3.06 1.16
N ALA A 40 32.19 -3.03 -0.17
CA ALA A 40 32.48 -1.85 -0.98
C ALA A 40 31.62 -0.62 -0.59
N TYR A 41 30.33 -0.81 -0.30
CA TYR A 41 29.47 0.30 0.15
C TYR A 41 29.96 0.90 1.46
N ARG A 42 30.46 0.06 2.38
CA ARG A 42 31.00 0.54 3.66
C ARG A 42 32.33 1.25 3.48
N GLU A 43 33.20 0.74 2.61
CA GLU A 43 34.46 1.40 2.24
C GLU A 43 34.22 2.79 1.63
N TRP A 44 33.12 2.96 0.89
CA TRP A 44 32.72 4.24 0.30
C TRP A 44 31.91 5.13 1.25
N GLY A 45 31.58 4.67 2.46
CA GLY A 45 30.73 5.39 3.40
C GLY A 45 29.29 5.60 2.91
N VAL A 46 28.80 4.72 2.03
CA VAL A 46 27.46 4.77 1.45
C VAL A 46 26.53 3.85 2.23
N GLN A 47 25.48 4.43 2.83
CA GLN A 47 24.41 3.68 3.47
C GLN A 47 23.44 3.14 2.42
N VAL A 48 22.99 1.90 2.60
CA VAL A 48 22.04 1.24 1.69
C VAL A 48 20.75 0.97 2.46
N PHE A 49 19.62 1.43 1.93
CA PHE A 49 18.31 1.35 2.58
C PHE A 49 17.32 0.50 1.78
N ASP A 50 17.39 0.58 0.46
CA ASP A 50 16.43 -0.05 -0.44
C ASP A 50 16.87 -1.46 -0.83
N TRP A 51 15.94 -2.40 -0.73
CA TRP A 51 16.00 -3.67 -1.42
C TRP A 51 15.60 -3.47 -2.88
N GLN A 52 16.33 -4.06 -3.82
CA GLN A 52 15.74 -4.35 -5.12
C GLN A 52 14.72 -5.49 -4.95
N THR A 53 13.52 -5.31 -5.51
CA THR A 53 12.41 -6.24 -5.33
C THR A 53 11.76 -6.67 -6.63
N GLN A 54 11.26 -7.90 -6.63
CA GLN A 54 10.31 -8.38 -7.62
C GLN A 54 9.09 -8.95 -6.91
N CYS A 55 7.91 -8.69 -7.45
CA CYS A 55 6.63 -9.07 -6.88
C CYS A 55 5.68 -9.65 -7.95
N PRO A 56 6.03 -10.78 -8.59
CA PRO A 56 5.10 -11.54 -9.42
C PRO A 56 3.78 -11.72 -8.66
N THR A 57 2.72 -11.19 -9.25
CA THR A 57 1.38 -11.16 -8.68
C THR A 57 0.43 -11.85 -9.66
N LEU A 58 -0.42 -12.73 -9.17
CA LEU A 58 -1.43 -13.41 -9.97
C LEU A 58 -2.76 -13.44 -9.23
N ALA A 59 -3.80 -12.99 -9.91
CA ALA A 59 -5.20 -13.19 -9.52
C ALA A 59 -5.90 -14.00 -10.61
N ASP A 60 -6.60 -15.07 -10.23
CA ASP A 60 -7.35 -15.89 -11.18
C ASP A 60 -8.69 -15.20 -11.51
N PRO A 61 -8.92 -14.74 -12.76
CA PRO A 61 -10.15 -14.03 -13.13
C PRO A 61 -11.41 -14.88 -12.94
N ALA A 62 -11.30 -16.21 -12.96
CA ALA A 62 -12.44 -17.13 -12.78
C ALA A 62 -12.70 -17.47 -11.30
N ALA A 63 -11.80 -17.12 -10.38
CA ALA A 63 -11.90 -17.45 -8.96
C ALA A 63 -11.78 -16.20 -8.07
N PRO A 64 -12.90 -15.54 -7.72
CA PRO A 64 -12.92 -14.41 -6.80
C PRO A 64 -12.17 -14.68 -5.49
N GLY A 65 -11.28 -13.76 -5.10
CA GLY A 65 -10.45 -13.89 -3.90
C GLY A 65 -9.19 -14.76 -4.07
N ALA A 66 -8.99 -15.41 -5.23
CA ALA A 66 -7.79 -16.16 -5.54
C ALA A 66 -6.68 -15.22 -6.04
N LEU A 67 -6.12 -14.39 -5.15
CA LEU A 67 -4.92 -13.59 -5.40
C LEU A 67 -3.75 -14.13 -4.58
N HIS A 68 -2.59 -14.20 -5.21
CA HIS A 68 -1.32 -14.43 -4.53
C HIS A 68 -0.20 -13.64 -5.20
N TYR A 69 0.85 -13.41 -4.43
CA TYR A 69 2.08 -12.83 -4.96
C TYR A 69 3.29 -13.43 -4.26
N ARG A 70 4.46 -13.33 -4.90
CA ARG A 70 5.74 -13.70 -4.31
C ARG A 70 6.66 -12.49 -4.29
N LEU A 71 6.93 -11.96 -3.10
CA LEU A 71 7.90 -10.88 -2.89
C LEU A 71 9.31 -11.47 -2.79
N VAL A 72 10.12 -11.21 -3.80
CA VAL A 72 11.54 -11.54 -3.86
C VAL A 72 12.33 -10.29 -3.52
N ARG A 73 13.29 -10.40 -2.59
CA ARG A 73 14.29 -9.37 -2.32
C ARG A 73 15.64 -9.84 -2.81
N LEU A 74 16.33 -8.98 -3.54
CA LEU A 74 17.66 -9.24 -4.07
C LEU A 74 18.72 -8.57 -3.19
N LEU A 75 19.89 -9.18 -3.08
CA LEU A 75 21.04 -8.55 -2.43
C LEU A 75 21.48 -7.32 -3.23
N PRO A 76 21.84 -6.21 -2.56
CA PRO A 76 22.51 -5.09 -3.21
C PRO A 76 23.78 -5.58 -3.93
N THR A 77 24.02 -5.10 -5.14
CA THR A 77 25.19 -5.44 -5.95
C THR A 77 26.00 -4.20 -6.30
N VAL A 78 27.30 -4.38 -6.56
CA VAL A 78 28.22 -3.31 -7.00
C VAL A 78 29.05 -3.78 -8.19
N GLY A 79 29.44 -2.83 -9.05
CA GLY A 79 30.34 -3.10 -10.18
C GLY A 79 29.73 -4.02 -11.25
N CYS A 80 30.57 -4.73 -12.00
CA CYS A 80 30.14 -5.63 -13.08
C CYS A 80 29.35 -6.86 -12.59
N GLU A 81 29.28 -7.09 -11.28
CA GLU A 81 28.42 -8.11 -10.67
C GLU A 81 26.94 -7.70 -10.61
N ALA A 82 26.62 -6.45 -11.00
CA ALA A 82 25.25 -5.96 -11.08
C ALA A 82 24.37 -6.67 -12.14
N ASP A 83 24.99 -7.47 -13.01
CA ASP A 83 24.29 -8.34 -13.96
C ASP A 83 23.81 -9.67 -13.32
N ALA A 84 24.25 -9.99 -12.08
CA ALA A 84 23.88 -11.19 -11.35
C ALA A 84 22.93 -10.88 -10.19
N ALA A 85 21.62 -11.05 -10.42
CA ALA A 85 20.61 -10.94 -9.37
C ALA A 85 20.72 -12.10 -8.36
N THR A 86 21.10 -11.81 -7.12
CA THR A 86 21.16 -12.82 -6.05
C THR A 86 19.96 -12.67 -5.12
N VAL A 87 19.16 -13.72 -4.99
CA VAL A 87 18.00 -13.73 -4.09
C VAL A 87 18.45 -13.80 -2.64
N HIS A 88 18.02 -12.85 -1.83
CA HIS A 88 18.13 -12.92 -0.37
C HIS A 88 16.92 -13.63 0.23
N THR A 89 15.70 -13.14 -0.03
CA THR A 89 14.47 -13.73 0.51
C THR A 89 13.43 -13.88 -0.57
N SER A 90 12.61 -14.92 -0.45
CA SER A 90 11.38 -15.08 -1.23
C SER A 90 10.24 -15.40 -0.27
N HIS A 91 9.22 -14.55 -0.26
CA HIS A 91 8.06 -14.70 0.61
C HIS A 91 6.78 -14.67 -0.23
N GLN A 92 5.93 -15.67 -0.05
CA GLN A 92 4.66 -15.77 -0.76
C GLN A 92 3.50 -15.38 0.16
N ARG A 93 2.56 -14.59 -0.38
CA ARG A 93 1.28 -14.31 0.28
C ARG A 93 0.14 -14.80 -0.58
N HIS A 94 -0.86 -15.36 0.08
CA HIS A 94 -2.14 -15.75 -0.52
C HIS A 94 -3.23 -15.01 0.22
N VAL A 95 -4.13 -14.33 -0.47
CA VAL A 95 -5.20 -13.57 0.20
C VAL A 95 -6.11 -14.47 1.03
N SER A 96 -6.18 -15.77 0.73
CA SER A 96 -6.87 -16.75 1.58
C SER A 96 -6.33 -16.84 3.01
N SER A 97 -5.10 -16.39 3.28
CA SER A 97 -4.52 -16.28 4.63
C SER A 97 -4.67 -14.89 5.26
N ALA A 98 -5.30 -13.93 4.57
CA ALA A 98 -5.62 -12.62 5.12
C ALA A 98 -6.81 -12.74 6.09
N THR A 99 -6.83 -11.89 7.12
CA THR A 99 -7.98 -11.75 8.02
C THR A 99 -9.11 -10.95 7.36
N ALA A 100 -8.77 -9.98 6.51
CA ALA A 100 -9.69 -9.24 5.67
C ALA A 100 -9.02 -8.84 4.35
N PHE A 101 -9.81 -8.70 3.29
CA PHE A 101 -9.34 -8.24 1.99
C PHE A 101 -10.43 -7.45 1.26
N ALA A 102 -10.05 -6.33 0.65
CA ALA A 102 -10.89 -5.61 -0.28
C ALA A 102 -10.09 -5.14 -1.49
N TYR A 103 -10.77 -4.97 -2.62
CA TYR A 103 -10.14 -4.60 -3.89
C TYR A 103 -11.00 -3.61 -4.68
N GLY A 104 -10.35 -2.69 -5.39
CA GLY A 104 -11.00 -1.82 -6.38
C GLY A 104 -10.90 -2.43 -7.76
N GLY A 105 -12.03 -2.61 -8.45
CA GLY A 105 -12.15 -3.26 -9.77
C GLY A 105 -11.19 -2.71 -10.84
N ALA A 106 -11.65 -1.79 -11.67
CA ALA A 106 -10.86 -1.22 -12.77
C ALA A 106 -9.54 -0.52 -12.36
N GLY A 107 -9.38 -0.19 -11.07
CA GLY A 107 -8.21 0.52 -10.52
C GLY A 107 -7.07 -0.38 -10.05
N GLY A 108 -7.26 -1.71 -9.94
CA GLY A 108 -6.19 -2.66 -9.56
C GLY A 108 -5.63 -2.52 -8.13
N SER A 109 -6.18 -1.61 -7.34
CA SER A 109 -5.74 -1.32 -5.97
C SER A 109 -6.43 -2.27 -4.98
N TYR A 110 -5.79 -2.58 -3.86
CA TYR A 110 -6.36 -3.46 -2.83
C TYR A 110 -5.86 -3.10 -1.43
N VAL A 111 -6.54 -3.63 -0.41
CA VAL A 111 -6.05 -3.64 0.97
C VAL A 111 -6.24 -5.03 1.56
N ALA A 112 -5.25 -5.48 2.33
CA ALA A 112 -5.27 -6.76 3.01
C ALA A 112 -4.78 -6.60 4.46
N THR A 113 -5.41 -7.29 5.40
CA THR A 113 -4.92 -7.40 6.78
C THR A 113 -4.38 -8.80 7.02
N TRP A 114 -3.20 -8.88 7.63
CA TRP A 114 -2.47 -10.12 7.85
C TRP A 114 -2.15 -10.29 9.33
N PRO A 115 -2.40 -11.45 9.95
CA PRO A 115 -1.91 -11.73 11.28
C PRO A 115 -0.37 -11.87 11.26
N LYS A 116 0.31 -11.28 12.24
CA LYS A 116 1.78 -11.33 12.33
C LYS A 116 2.24 -11.80 13.72
N GLY A 117 2.67 -13.06 13.81
CA GLY A 117 3.20 -13.62 15.05
C GLY A 117 2.11 -13.78 16.14
N PRO A 118 2.39 -13.50 17.42
CA PRO A 118 1.39 -13.65 18.49
C PRO A 118 0.17 -12.75 18.24
N SER A 119 -0.97 -13.12 18.83
CA SER A 119 -2.34 -12.66 18.56
C SER A 119 -2.67 -11.16 18.77
N ALA A 120 -1.66 -10.29 18.79
CA ALA A 120 -1.77 -8.86 19.06
C ALA A 120 -0.99 -7.99 18.05
N VAL A 121 -0.55 -8.52 16.91
CA VAL A 121 0.12 -7.74 15.85
C VAL A 121 -0.46 -8.09 14.48
N LEU A 122 -0.80 -7.05 13.72
CA LEU A 122 -1.32 -7.12 12.37
C LEU A 122 -0.35 -6.40 11.41
N GLU A 123 -0.30 -6.85 10.17
CA GLU A 123 0.19 -6.06 9.04
C GLU A 123 -1.00 -5.63 8.18
N VAL A 124 -1.18 -4.33 7.99
CA VAL A 124 -2.18 -3.77 7.06
C VAL A 124 -1.43 -3.34 5.81
N GLU A 125 -1.67 -4.05 4.71
CA GLU A 125 -1.06 -3.80 3.41
C GLU A 125 -2.04 -3.07 2.50
N HIS A 126 -1.64 -1.90 2.04
CA HIS A 126 -2.36 -1.07 1.08
C HIS A 126 -1.59 -1.07 -0.24
N CYS A 127 -2.19 -1.59 -1.30
CA CYS A 127 -1.67 -1.49 -2.66
C CYS A 127 -2.46 -0.43 -3.42
N ILE A 128 -1.81 0.67 -3.79
CA ILE A 128 -2.39 1.77 -4.55
C ILE A 128 -1.75 1.81 -5.92
N CYS A 129 -2.54 1.61 -6.97
CA CYS A 129 -2.11 1.86 -8.34
C CYS A 129 -2.24 3.35 -8.66
N HIS A 130 -1.31 3.88 -9.45
CA HIS A 130 -1.39 5.26 -9.90
C HIS A 130 -2.60 5.42 -10.84
N PRO A 131 -3.51 6.38 -10.62
CA PRO A 131 -4.76 6.49 -11.37
C PRO A 131 -4.54 6.78 -12.85
N ASP A 132 -3.50 7.56 -13.16
CA ASP A 132 -3.15 7.91 -14.54
C ASP A 132 -2.11 6.96 -15.18
N ASN A 133 -1.59 5.99 -14.41
CA ASN A 133 -0.57 5.07 -14.91
C ASN A 133 -0.71 3.69 -14.26
N ALA A 134 -1.44 2.81 -14.93
CA ALA A 134 -1.68 1.45 -14.45
C ALA A 134 -0.42 0.58 -14.36
N GLU A 135 0.71 1.01 -14.94
CA GLU A 135 1.99 0.31 -14.81
C GLU A 135 2.77 0.73 -13.57
N VAL A 136 2.23 1.58 -12.70
CA VAL A 136 2.92 2.00 -11.47
C VAL A 136 2.01 1.78 -10.28
N ARG A 137 2.54 1.15 -9.24
CA ARG A 137 1.86 0.99 -7.97
C ARG A 137 2.81 1.21 -6.81
N VAL A 138 2.23 1.56 -5.68
CA VAL A 138 2.91 1.55 -4.38
C VAL A 138 2.23 0.57 -3.46
N ARG A 139 3.00 -0.17 -2.67
CA ARG A 139 2.49 -1.00 -1.59
C ARG A 139 3.03 -0.49 -0.26
N LEU A 140 2.15 -0.01 0.62
CA LEU A 140 2.50 0.42 1.97
C LEU A 140 2.00 -0.62 2.96
N VAL A 141 2.89 -1.10 3.84
CA VAL A 141 2.56 -2.10 4.86
C VAL A 141 2.79 -1.50 6.24
N GLN A 142 1.71 -1.22 6.97
CA GLN A 142 1.76 -0.76 8.35
C GLN A 142 1.84 -1.99 9.27
N THR A 143 2.85 -2.07 10.15
CA THR A 143 2.84 -3.05 11.25
C THR A 143 2.20 -2.43 12.47
N VAL A 144 1.02 -2.92 12.87
CA VAL A 144 0.23 -2.37 13.97
C VAL A 144 0.18 -3.39 15.10
N ALA A 145 0.51 -2.96 16.31
CA ALA A 145 0.24 -3.75 17.51
C ALA A 145 -1.07 -3.33 18.14
N LEU A 146 -1.97 -4.29 18.31
CA LEU A 146 -3.20 -4.15 19.06
C LEU A 146 -2.90 -4.47 20.53
N ALA A 147 -2.75 -3.45 21.38
CA ALA A 147 -2.71 -3.66 22.83
C ALA A 147 -4.11 -3.43 23.41
N LYS A 148 -4.38 -4.02 24.59
CA LYS A 148 -5.68 -3.91 25.28
C LYS A 148 -6.16 -2.48 25.47
N ASP A 149 -5.24 -1.53 25.62
CA ASP A 149 -5.58 -0.14 25.95
C ASP A 149 -5.23 0.85 24.83
N ALA A 150 -4.53 0.42 23.75
CA ALA A 150 -4.19 1.27 22.60
C ALA A 150 -3.59 0.49 21.43
N ALA A 151 -4.01 0.81 20.20
CA ALA A 151 -3.27 0.41 19.01
C ALA A 151 -2.01 1.27 18.81
N ARG A 152 -0.91 0.66 18.36
CA ARG A 152 0.37 1.36 18.13
C ARG A 152 1.03 0.93 16.82
N LEU A 153 1.39 1.92 16.00
CA LEU A 153 2.21 1.72 14.80
C LEU A 153 3.64 1.35 15.22
N ARG A 154 4.20 0.28 14.67
CA ARG A 154 5.59 -0.16 14.93
C ARG A 154 6.57 0.23 13.83
N GLY A 155 6.06 0.48 12.62
CA GLY A 155 6.86 0.82 11.46
C GLY A 155 6.06 0.66 10.17
N VAL A 156 6.62 1.15 9.08
CA VAL A 156 6.00 1.15 7.75
C VAL A 156 6.98 0.55 6.76
N LYS A 157 6.52 -0.33 5.89
CA LYS A 157 7.29 -0.76 4.71
C LYS A 157 6.68 -0.13 3.47
N VAL A 158 7.52 0.30 2.55
CA VAL A 158 7.07 0.90 1.28
C VAL A 158 7.72 0.11 0.16
N PHE A 159 6.92 -0.26 -0.83
CA PHE A 159 7.38 -0.78 -2.11
C PHE A 159 6.92 0.15 -3.22
N SER A 160 7.85 0.63 -4.04
CA SER A 160 7.59 1.40 -5.26
C SER A 160 7.85 0.46 -6.42
N GLU A 161 6.81 0.13 -7.19
CA GLU A 161 6.83 -0.97 -8.14
C GLU A 161 6.29 -0.52 -9.50
N GLN A 162 6.94 -1.02 -10.56
CA GLN A 162 6.55 -0.85 -11.94
C GLN A 162 6.24 -2.19 -12.58
N TRP A 163 5.18 -2.21 -13.39
CA TRP A 163 4.82 -3.36 -14.19
C TRP A 163 5.91 -3.61 -15.23
N TYR A 164 6.50 -4.80 -15.16
CA TYR A 164 7.56 -5.23 -16.06
C TYR A 164 7.01 -6.05 -17.24
N GLY A 165 6.02 -6.90 -16.96
CA GLY A 165 5.51 -7.83 -17.97
C GLY A 165 4.37 -8.72 -17.48
N PRO A 166 3.83 -9.56 -18.38
CA PRO A 166 2.85 -10.59 -18.00
C PRO A 166 3.43 -11.54 -16.95
N TYR A 167 2.57 -12.08 -16.09
CA TYR A 167 2.97 -13.02 -15.05
C TYR A 167 3.72 -14.22 -15.62
N ARG A 168 4.92 -14.47 -15.10
CA ARG A 168 5.80 -15.60 -15.38
C ARG A 168 6.34 -16.21 -14.10
N ASN A 169 5.69 -15.98 -12.95
CA ASN A 169 6.11 -16.48 -11.65
C ASN A 169 7.59 -16.21 -11.36
N GLY A 170 8.11 -15.04 -11.79
CA GLY A 170 9.51 -14.65 -11.66
C GLY A 170 10.51 -15.63 -12.28
N ASP A 171 10.18 -16.24 -13.42
CA ASP A 171 11.09 -17.09 -14.23
C ASP A 171 12.39 -16.36 -14.64
N GLN A 172 12.36 -15.02 -14.65
CA GLN A 172 13.51 -14.17 -14.90
C GLN A 172 13.68 -13.16 -13.76
N LEU A 173 14.85 -13.16 -13.14
CA LEU A 173 15.20 -12.13 -12.17
C LEU A 173 15.61 -10.86 -12.93
N GLY A 174 15.02 -9.72 -12.55
CA GLY A 174 15.36 -8.42 -13.09
C GLY A 174 16.81 -8.06 -12.76
N GLY A 175 17.67 -8.03 -13.78
CA GLY A 175 19.00 -7.42 -13.69
C GLY A 175 18.91 -5.89 -13.69
N CYS A 176 20.05 -5.22 -13.54
CA CYS A 176 20.30 -3.79 -13.29
C CYS A 176 19.51 -2.71 -14.07
N ALA A 177 18.59 -3.07 -14.97
CA ALA A 177 17.77 -2.19 -15.80
C ALA A 177 16.36 -1.95 -15.22
N LEU A 178 16.26 -1.68 -13.92
CA LEU A 178 15.02 -1.13 -13.38
C LEU A 178 14.86 0.30 -13.89
N ARG A 179 13.64 0.64 -14.33
CA ARG A 179 13.26 2.00 -14.76
C ARG A 179 13.19 2.98 -13.59
N GLU A 180 13.13 2.48 -12.36
CA GLU A 180 13.14 3.26 -11.13
C GLU A 180 14.51 3.22 -10.44
N SER A 181 14.71 4.14 -9.49
CA SER A 181 15.85 4.17 -8.58
C SER A 181 15.41 3.90 -7.14
N ALA A 182 16.36 3.47 -6.30
CA ALA A 182 16.24 3.53 -4.84
C ALA A 182 15.71 4.91 -4.39
N PHE A 183 14.86 4.92 -3.36
CA PHE A 183 14.08 6.09 -2.99
C PHE A 183 14.12 6.42 -1.51
N ALA A 184 14.57 5.51 -0.64
CA ALA A 184 14.41 5.66 0.80
C ALA A 184 15.18 6.86 1.38
N ALA A 185 16.33 7.20 0.79
CA ALA A 185 17.12 8.38 1.13
C ALA A 185 16.61 9.69 0.48
N GLY A 186 15.50 9.64 -0.25
CA GLY A 186 14.89 10.79 -0.90
C GLY A 186 14.23 11.77 0.09
N GLU A 187 13.85 12.95 -0.43
CA GLU A 187 13.14 13.95 0.37
C GLU A 187 11.77 13.43 0.82
N ARG A 188 11.46 13.64 2.11
CA ARG A 188 10.16 13.28 2.69
C ARG A 188 9.10 14.30 2.32
N LEU A 189 7.88 13.83 2.11
CA LEU A 189 6.71 14.69 1.92
C LEU A 189 6.59 15.69 3.09
N PRO A 190 6.50 17.00 2.85
CA PRO A 190 6.33 17.97 3.92
C PRO A 190 4.92 17.89 4.52
N ALA A 191 4.81 18.06 5.85
CA ALA A 191 3.54 17.95 6.57
C ALA A 191 2.46 18.91 6.03
N SER A 192 2.87 20.08 5.53
CA SER A 192 1.99 21.11 4.97
C SER A 192 1.22 20.65 3.74
N GLU A 193 1.70 19.64 3.03
CA GLU A 193 1.03 19.07 1.84
C GLU A 193 -0.03 18.02 2.22
N VAL A 194 -0.07 17.58 3.48
CA VAL A 194 -0.99 16.53 3.97
C VAL A 194 -2.05 17.10 4.90
N VAL A 195 -1.64 17.99 5.81
CA VAL A 195 -2.52 18.61 6.80
C VAL A 195 -3.53 19.54 6.10
N GLY A 196 -4.80 19.42 6.46
CA GLY A 196 -5.85 20.27 5.91
C GLY A 196 -7.18 19.56 5.67
N GLN A 197 -8.06 20.25 4.96
CA GLN A 197 -9.37 19.73 4.55
C GLN A 197 -9.29 19.15 3.14
N TRP A 198 -9.81 17.94 3.00
CA TRP A 198 -9.83 17.19 1.75
C TRP A 198 -11.27 16.82 1.41
N GLU A 199 -11.66 17.01 0.14
CA GLU A 199 -12.93 16.52 -0.39
C GLU A 199 -12.68 15.22 -1.15
N SER A 200 -13.36 14.15 -0.74
CA SER A 200 -13.29 12.85 -1.42
C SER A 200 -14.33 12.80 -2.54
N ALA A 201 -13.92 12.40 -3.74
CA ALA A 201 -14.82 12.24 -4.87
C ALA A 201 -15.52 10.87 -4.93
N ALA A 202 -15.01 9.87 -4.19
CA ALA A 202 -15.64 8.56 -4.06
C ALA A 202 -15.17 7.89 -2.75
N ARG A 203 -16.11 7.34 -1.97
CA ARG A 203 -15.84 6.30 -0.96
C ARG A 203 -16.18 4.92 -1.49
N PHE A 204 -15.63 3.91 -0.86
CA PHE A 204 -16.03 2.53 -1.10
C PHE A 204 -16.01 1.77 0.21
N SER A 205 -17.13 1.22 0.66
CA SER A 205 -17.18 0.07 1.57
C SER A 205 -18.62 -0.33 1.88
N GLY A 206 -18.90 -1.63 1.92
CA GLY A 206 -20.14 -2.18 2.49
C GLY A 206 -19.96 -3.62 2.98
N ALA A 207 -19.92 -3.76 4.31
CA ALA A 207 -20.01 -4.95 5.17
C ALA A 207 -19.05 -6.15 4.92
N LEU A 208 -17.90 -6.09 5.59
CA LEU A 208 -17.32 -7.25 6.25
C LEU A 208 -17.18 -6.91 7.72
N ASP A 209 -18.15 -7.33 8.53
CA ASP A 209 -17.98 -7.28 9.97
C ASP A 209 -16.83 -8.25 10.36
N PRO A 210 -15.77 -7.82 11.07
CA PRO A 210 -15.59 -6.52 11.74
C PRO A 210 -14.70 -5.46 11.05
N VAL A 211 -14.09 -5.74 9.88
CA VAL A 211 -13.10 -4.82 9.27
C VAL A 211 -13.69 -4.07 8.07
N THR A 212 -13.82 -2.75 8.18
CA THR A 212 -14.27 -1.88 7.08
C THR A 212 -13.08 -1.32 6.30
N VAL A 213 -13.00 -1.58 4.99
CA VAL A 213 -11.88 -1.15 4.12
C VAL A 213 -12.38 -0.23 3.01
N SER A 214 -11.64 0.84 2.72
CA SER A 214 -11.93 1.80 1.64
C SER A 214 -10.69 2.31 0.90
N ILE A 215 -10.83 2.75 -0.35
CA ILE A 215 -9.77 3.42 -1.14
C ILE A 215 -10.36 4.69 -1.73
N LEU A 216 -9.84 5.88 -1.43
CA LEU A 216 -10.47 7.16 -1.77
C LEU A 216 -9.58 7.97 -2.70
N LEU A 217 -10.14 8.54 -3.77
CA LEU A 217 -9.49 9.66 -4.46
C LEU A 217 -9.94 10.97 -3.82
N GLN A 218 -8.98 11.79 -3.39
CA GLN A 218 -9.21 13.04 -2.65
C GLN A 218 -8.57 14.24 -3.37
N HIS A 219 -9.21 15.40 -3.24
CA HIS A 219 -8.72 16.66 -3.81
C HIS A 219 -8.87 17.83 -2.82
N VAL A 220 -7.97 18.81 -2.90
CA VAL A 220 -8.00 20.08 -2.16
C VAL A 220 -8.69 21.14 -3.03
N PRO A 221 -9.86 21.66 -2.62
CA PRO A 221 -10.53 22.70 -3.38
C PRO A 221 -9.79 24.04 -3.26
N HIS A 222 -9.06 24.47 -4.29
CA HIS A 222 -8.43 25.79 -4.32
C HIS A 222 -9.31 26.94 -4.88
N SER A 223 -10.54 26.67 -5.34
CA SER A 223 -11.59 27.67 -5.64
C SER A 223 -12.87 26.95 -6.13
N PRO A 224 -14.05 27.59 -6.19
CA PRO A 224 -15.29 26.85 -6.36
C PRO A 224 -15.38 26.26 -7.77
N SER A 225 -15.89 25.02 -7.82
CA SER A 225 -16.41 24.34 -9.00
C SER A 225 -15.42 23.96 -10.10
N LYS A 226 -14.81 22.77 -9.93
CA LYS A 226 -14.83 21.74 -10.98
C LYS A 226 -15.14 20.38 -10.35
N LYS A 227 -16.39 19.93 -10.53
CA LYS A 227 -16.81 18.56 -10.21
C LYS A 227 -16.15 17.63 -11.23
N ILE A 228 -15.30 16.71 -10.77
CA ILE A 228 -14.84 15.60 -11.62
C ILE A 228 -15.91 14.51 -11.53
N ALA A 229 -16.53 14.20 -12.66
CA ALA A 229 -17.58 13.20 -12.76
C ALA A 229 -16.96 11.78 -12.75
N VAL A 230 -17.37 10.95 -11.82
CA VAL A 230 -17.07 9.50 -11.82
C VAL A 230 -18.19 8.78 -12.58
N ARG A 231 -17.83 7.90 -13.52
CA ARG A 231 -18.75 7.11 -14.32
C ARG A 231 -19.13 5.81 -13.60
N ASP A 232 -20.38 5.45 -13.82
CA ASP A 232 -21.25 4.52 -13.10
C ASP A 232 -20.90 3.03 -13.31
N THR A 233 -21.05 2.21 -12.27
CA THR A 233 -21.39 0.77 -12.40
C THR A 233 -21.85 0.16 -11.06
N ASP A 234 -23.17 -0.04 -10.99
CA ASP A 234 -23.91 -0.86 -10.01
C ASP A 234 -23.35 -2.30 -9.92
N MET A 235 -23.67 -3.04 -8.85
CA MET A 235 -24.05 -4.48 -8.82
C MET A 235 -23.75 -5.15 -7.47
N SER A 236 -24.80 -5.24 -6.64
CA SER A 236 -24.90 -6.00 -5.39
C SER A 236 -24.51 -7.50 -5.47
N GLY A 237 -23.97 -8.03 -4.36
CA GLY A 237 -24.05 -9.45 -4.01
C GLY A 237 -22.73 -10.23 -3.87
N VAL A 238 -22.06 -10.15 -2.71
CA VAL A 238 -21.13 -11.19 -2.18
C VAL A 238 -21.24 -11.22 -0.64
N GLN A 239 -21.38 -12.40 -0.06
CA GLN A 239 -21.31 -12.65 1.39
C GLN A 239 -19.96 -13.32 1.75
N GLY A 240 -19.22 -12.74 2.71
CA GLY A 240 -18.02 -13.31 3.35
C GLY A 240 -16.70 -12.60 2.98
N LYS A 241 -15.70 -12.60 3.90
CA LYS A 241 -14.27 -12.10 3.98
C LYS A 241 -13.58 -11.28 2.87
N PHE A 242 -14.19 -11.10 1.70
CA PHE A 242 -13.68 -10.44 0.51
C PHE A 242 -14.76 -9.50 -0.02
N ALA A 243 -14.43 -8.23 -0.21
CA ALA A 243 -15.37 -7.23 -0.73
C ALA A 243 -14.81 -6.49 -1.95
N GLY A 244 -15.58 -6.45 -3.03
CA GLY A 244 -15.35 -5.52 -4.11
C GLY A 244 -15.81 -4.12 -3.68
N LEU A 245 -14.95 -3.13 -3.89
CA LEU A 245 -15.24 -1.74 -3.55
C LEU A 245 -16.26 -1.14 -4.54
N GLU A 246 -17.34 -0.50 -4.05
CA GLU A 246 -18.32 0.26 -4.87
C GLU A 246 -18.30 1.79 -4.62
N PRO A 247 -18.47 2.65 -5.64
CA PRO A 247 -18.36 4.10 -5.47
C PRO A 247 -19.54 4.70 -4.70
N ASP A 248 -19.24 5.62 -3.76
CA ASP A 248 -20.22 6.43 -3.03
C ASP A 248 -20.75 7.58 -3.90
N HIS A 249 -22.03 7.94 -3.72
CA HIS A 249 -22.71 8.92 -4.57
C HIS A 249 -22.56 10.37 -4.08
N GLU A 250 -22.06 10.58 -2.85
CA GLU A 250 -21.91 11.92 -2.27
C GLU A 250 -20.48 12.24 -1.81
N PRO A 251 -19.94 13.42 -2.18
CA PRO A 251 -18.63 13.84 -1.72
C PRO A 251 -18.63 14.11 -0.22
N ARG A 252 -17.58 13.68 0.47
CA ARG A 252 -17.40 13.87 1.91
C ARG A 252 -16.14 14.66 2.22
N ARG A 253 -16.22 15.50 3.24
CA ARG A 253 -15.07 16.23 3.78
C ARG A 253 -14.37 15.38 4.83
N THR A 254 -13.05 15.28 4.69
CA THR A 254 -12.17 14.69 5.70
C THR A 254 -11.15 15.73 6.12
N ALA A 255 -10.78 15.73 7.41
CA ALA A 255 -9.75 16.60 7.94
C ALA A 255 -8.59 15.75 8.45
N ARG A 256 -7.37 16.12 8.05
CA ARG A 256 -6.15 15.66 8.69
C ARG A 256 -5.71 16.77 9.62
N ASP A 257 -6.17 16.68 10.86
CA ASP A 257 -5.99 17.64 11.96
C ASP A 257 -4.74 17.36 12.81
N GLY A 258 -3.96 16.33 12.44
CA GLY A 258 -2.80 15.89 13.23
C GLY A 258 -3.15 15.02 14.43
N ALA A 259 -4.43 14.64 14.61
CA ALA A 259 -4.79 13.63 15.58
C ALA A 259 -4.31 12.24 15.10
N GLY A 260 -3.60 11.52 15.97
CA GLY A 260 -2.98 10.23 15.68
C GLY A 260 -1.51 10.33 15.27
N VAL A 261 -0.96 9.23 14.77
CA VAL A 261 0.44 9.15 14.30
C VAL A 261 0.44 9.33 12.79
N VAL A 262 1.22 10.29 12.27
CA VAL A 262 1.44 10.49 10.83
C VAL A 262 2.92 10.29 10.53
N THR A 263 3.21 9.38 9.60
CA THR A 263 4.55 9.09 9.08
C THR A 263 4.64 9.66 7.67
N LEU A 264 5.49 10.65 7.49
CA LEU A 264 5.77 11.27 6.19
C LEU A 264 6.92 10.53 5.51
N LEU A 265 6.73 10.17 4.24
CA LEU A 265 7.62 9.26 3.53
C LEU A 265 8.13 9.92 2.23
N PRO A 266 9.22 9.40 1.63
CA PRO A 266 9.62 9.81 0.28
C PRO A 266 8.55 9.45 -0.76
N LYS A 267 8.80 9.82 -2.03
CA LYS A 267 7.90 9.52 -3.18
C LYS A 267 6.48 10.11 -3.03
N GLN A 268 6.35 11.22 -2.29
CA GLN A 268 5.06 11.88 -2.05
C GLN A 268 4.05 10.99 -1.31
N LEU A 269 4.56 10.08 -0.47
CA LEU A 269 3.77 9.12 0.28
C LEU A 269 3.61 9.54 1.73
N TRP A 270 2.54 9.09 2.36
CA TRP A 270 2.37 9.19 3.81
C TRP A 270 1.57 8.01 4.34
N SER A 271 1.70 7.77 5.64
CA SER A 271 0.96 6.77 6.40
C SER A 271 0.44 7.39 7.69
N SER A 272 -0.72 6.97 8.16
CA SER A 272 -1.27 7.38 9.44
C SER A 272 -1.99 6.26 10.17
N LEU A 273 -1.95 6.33 11.50
CA LEU A 273 -2.71 5.49 12.40
C LEU A 273 -3.48 6.38 13.38
N LYS A 274 -4.80 6.19 13.46
CA LYS A 274 -5.66 6.86 14.43
C LYS A 274 -6.43 5.82 15.22
N VAL A 275 -6.72 6.13 16.49
CA VAL A 275 -7.66 5.38 17.31
C VAL A 275 -8.80 6.33 17.60
N SER A 276 -10.01 6.06 17.10
CA SER A 276 -11.19 6.81 17.50
C SER A 276 -11.56 6.41 18.93
N GLY A 277 -11.85 7.38 19.80
CA GLY A 277 -12.28 7.07 21.17
C GLY A 277 -13.69 6.47 21.17
N GLY A 278 -13.87 5.37 21.90
CA GLY A 278 -15.18 4.91 22.33
C GLY A 278 -15.73 5.88 23.37
N ASP A 279 -16.97 6.33 23.19
CA ASP A 279 -17.65 7.23 24.14
C ASP A 279 -17.92 6.50 25.45
N GLY A 280 -16.93 6.42 26.34
CA GLY A 280 -17.09 6.24 27.79
C GLY A 280 -17.70 4.93 28.32
N ASP A 281 -18.06 3.95 27.49
CA ASP A 281 -18.82 2.77 27.94
C ASP A 281 -18.24 1.42 27.47
N GLY A 282 -16.92 1.25 27.61
CA GLY A 282 -16.25 -0.04 27.38
C GLY A 282 -16.13 -0.47 25.92
N ASP A 283 -16.28 0.45 24.98
CA ASP A 283 -16.11 0.22 23.54
C ASP A 283 -14.63 0.38 23.15
N ASP A 284 -14.02 -0.70 22.63
CA ASP A 284 -12.68 -0.70 22.08
C ASP A 284 -12.72 0.10 20.76
N GLY A 285 -12.52 1.42 20.82
CA GLY A 285 -12.75 2.28 19.67
C GLY A 285 -11.89 1.94 18.43
N ASP A 286 -12.42 2.25 17.24
CA ASP A 286 -11.87 1.75 15.97
C ASP A 286 -10.40 2.15 15.72
N VAL A 287 -9.65 1.22 15.11
CA VAL A 287 -8.27 1.43 14.66
C VAL A 287 -8.28 1.78 13.17
N VAL A 288 -8.01 3.05 12.86
CA VAL A 288 -7.99 3.57 11.49
C VAL A 288 -6.57 3.64 10.96
N CYS A 289 -6.27 2.75 10.02
CA CYS A 289 -5.04 2.66 9.24
C CYS A 289 -5.26 3.37 7.90
N GLU A 290 -4.63 4.52 7.67
CA GLU A 290 -4.75 5.26 6.41
C GLU A 290 -3.37 5.43 5.77
N VAL A 291 -3.27 5.31 4.46
CA VAL A 291 -2.09 5.71 3.69
C VAL A 291 -2.50 6.57 2.52
N GLY A 292 -1.57 7.33 1.97
CA GLY A 292 -1.85 8.09 0.76
C GLY A 292 -0.64 8.39 -0.09
N TRP A 293 -0.96 8.77 -1.32
CA TRP A 293 -0.03 9.15 -2.37
C TRP A 293 -0.50 10.47 -2.99
N LEU A 294 0.29 11.52 -2.80
CA LEU A 294 0.04 12.83 -3.41
C LEU A 294 0.47 12.80 -4.89
N LEU A 295 -0.45 13.19 -5.77
CA LEU A 295 -0.28 13.20 -7.23
C LEU A 295 0.12 14.58 -7.77
N GLY A 296 0.22 15.58 -6.88
CA GLY A 296 0.42 16.98 -7.21
C GLY A 296 -0.89 17.76 -7.35
N HIS A 297 -0.78 19.09 -7.41
CA HIS A 297 -1.91 20.02 -7.56
C HIS A 297 -3.04 19.85 -6.53
N GLY A 298 -2.69 19.46 -5.30
CA GLY A 298 -3.67 19.22 -4.24
C GLY A 298 -4.52 17.96 -4.46
N SER A 299 -4.08 17.01 -5.29
CA SER A 299 -4.77 15.72 -5.48
C SER A 299 -3.99 14.60 -4.81
N ALA A 300 -4.70 13.67 -4.19
CA ALA A 300 -4.11 12.48 -3.59
C ALA A 300 -5.02 11.26 -3.76
N VAL A 301 -4.41 10.08 -3.85
CA VAL A 301 -5.13 8.80 -3.66
C VAL A 301 -4.81 8.32 -2.26
N THR A 302 -5.83 7.86 -1.54
CA THR A 302 -5.69 7.35 -0.18
C THR A 302 -6.33 5.98 -0.07
N SER A 303 -5.88 5.21 0.91
CA SER A 303 -6.43 3.92 1.22
C SER A 303 -6.57 3.81 2.73
N THR A 304 -7.73 3.38 3.19
CA THR A 304 -8.11 3.33 4.60
C THR A 304 -8.58 1.94 4.96
N CYS A 305 -8.15 1.43 6.10
CA CYS A 305 -8.63 0.22 6.74
C CYS A 305 -9.05 0.58 8.16
N VAL A 306 -10.27 0.24 8.54
CA VAL A 306 -10.83 0.39 9.88
C VAL A 306 -10.97 -1.01 10.45
N TYR A 307 -10.18 -1.29 11.48
CA TYR A 307 -10.13 -2.57 12.19
C TYR A 307 -10.75 -2.43 13.57
#